data_AF-A0A0Q5PYR6-F1
#
_entry.id   AF-A0A0Q5PYR6-F1
#
_cell.length_a   1.000
_cell.length_b   1.000
_cell.length_c   1.000
_cell.angle_alpha   90.00
_cell.angle_beta   90.00
_cell.angle_gamma   90.00
#
_symmetry.space_group_name_H-M   'P 1'
#
loop_
_entity.id
_entity.type
_entity.pdbx_description
1 polymer ?
#
loop_
_entity_poly.entity_id
_entity_poly.type
_entity_poly.pdbx_seq_one_letter_code
_entity_poly.pdbx_strand_id
1 'polypeptide(L)'
;MNTNSSALDQTGSADHPPTETTPEVDHRGGPPDGSPRVRGRWFSFIGAGALVAVGYMDPGNWATALGSGAKYGYQLLSVVLAASLMGLLLQWVASKVGVVTGRDLAQLCRARYSRRTTVFLWITCEIAIIACDVAEVVGSAVALQLLLGVSLTVGVLMSAVGTFAMLALQSRGQRPLQIVITTLIFFVGFCFVVELALANPSWRGALAGLAPPAALLRDAGMIWLAAGILGATVMPHNLYLHSALVKDHAKNGDDEAISDAMKGVNIDTFASLGLAFTVNASLLIVAAAVFHASGHYDVSDLADAHRLIAPLVGSQWASIIFAAALLACGLNATVTGTLAGQAVMEGFLQLKIARWARALLTRTLAIGPALLAVGAFGEHGSNQLLVASQVVLSLQLPLAVIPLVRFASDAGLMGRWRVRRIPLGLAWMCAGIIVVLNVALLWQLVTDV
;
A
#
# COMPACT_ATOMS: atom_id res chain seq x y z
N MET A 1 14.42 27.57 -81.11
CA MET A 1 14.01 28.37 -82.29
C MET A 1 12.67 27.82 -82.76
N ASN A 2 11.73 28.72 -83.06
CA ASN A 2 10.34 28.50 -83.51
C ASN A 2 9.38 28.00 -82.41
N THR A 3 8.15 28.51 -82.26
CA THR A 3 7.40 29.62 -82.88
C THR A 3 6.05 29.72 -82.15
N ASN A 4 5.55 30.96 -82.01
CA ASN A 4 4.14 31.38 -82.14
C ASN A 4 3.09 30.85 -81.14
N SER A 5 2.01 31.57 -80.84
CA SER A 5 1.58 32.98 -80.84
C SER A 5 0.07 32.92 -80.65
N SER A 6 -0.51 34.02 -80.15
CA SER A 6 -1.92 34.39 -80.21
C SER A 6 -2.87 33.68 -79.24
N ALA A 7 -3.91 34.29 -78.70
CA ALA A 7 -4.35 35.68 -78.54
C ALA A 7 -5.74 35.58 -77.87
N LEU A 8 -6.11 36.58 -77.06
CA LEU A 8 -7.51 37.01 -76.79
C LEU A 8 -8.37 36.00 -76.00
N ASP A 9 -9.23 36.36 -75.04
CA ASP A 9 -9.68 37.59 -74.43
C ASP A 9 -10.61 37.17 -73.26
N GLN A 10 -10.91 38.07 -72.32
CA GLN A 10 -12.03 38.00 -71.36
C GLN A 10 -11.89 36.99 -70.19
N THR A 11 -12.13 37.28 -68.91
CA THR A 11 -12.86 38.30 -68.14
C THR A 11 -12.22 38.35 -66.72
N GLY A 12 -12.05 39.49 -66.07
CA GLY A 12 -13.05 39.99 -65.12
C GLY A 12 -12.44 40.34 -63.74
N SER A 13 -12.45 41.63 -63.43
CA SER A 13 -12.39 42.34 -62.13
C SER A 13 -11.25 42.14 -61.11
N ALA A 14 -10.72 43.28 -60.69
CA ALA A 14 -9.75 43.50 -59.63
C ALA A 14 -10.38 43.69 -58.23
N ASP A 15 -9.51 43.52 -57.22
CA ASP A 15 -9.46 44.10 -55.86
C ASP A 15 -10.42 43.65 -54.75
N HIS A 16 -9.90 42.85 -53.79
CA HIS A 16 -9.70 43.19 -52.35
C HIS A 16 -9.06 42.01 -51.53
N PRO A 17 -8.57 42.21 -50.27
CA PRO A 17 -7.20 41.89 -49.78
C PRO A 17 -7.01 40.48 -49.14
N PRO A 18 -5.80 40.06 -48.69
CA PRO A 18 -5.48 38.65 -48.46
C PRO A 18 -6.08 38.16 -47.14
N THR A 19 -6.82 37.05 -47.21
CA THR A 19 -7.29 36.31 -46.03
C THR A 19 -6.30 35.20 -45.72
N GLU A 20 -5.97 35.06 -44.44
CA GLU A 20 -5.05 34.09 -43.86
C GLU A 20 -5.29 32.66 -44.36
N THR A 21 -4.22 32.03 -44.83
CA THR A 21 -4.19 30.59 -45.16
C THR A 21 -4.21 29.76 -43.87
N THR A 22 -5.37 29.25 -43.49
CA THR A 22 -5.47 28.07 -42.61
C THR A 22 -5.10 26.82 -43.40
N PRO A 23 -4.18 25.96 -42.94
CA PRO A 23 -3.94 24.68 -43.57
C PRO A 23 -5.14 23.74 -43.33
N GLU A 24 -5.71 23.30 -44.44
CA GLU A 24 -6.76 22.29 -44.55
C GLU A 24 -6.28 20.97 -43.93
N VAL A 25 -6.91 20.55 -42.83
CA VAL A 25 -6.64 19.26 -42.17
C VAL A 25 -7.52 18.19 -42.83
N ASP A 26 -6.85 17.31 -43.57
CA ASP A 26 -7.42 16.10 -44.18
C ASP A 26 -8.14 15.23 -43.13
N HIS A 27 -9.48 15.23 -43.17
CA HIS A 27 -10.32 14.31 -42.41
C HIS A 27 -10.42 12.95 -43.13
N ARG A 28 -9.32 12.20 -43.14
CA ARG A 28 -9.31 10.76 -43.46
C ARG A 28 -8.47 9.98 -42.46
N GLY A 29 -9.09 9.66 -41.32
CA GLY A 29 -8.49 8.84 -40.27
C GLY A 29 -9.53 8.39 -39.25
N GLY A 30 -10.56 7.67 -39.70
CA GLY A 30 -11.39 6.90 -38.77
C GLY A 30 -10.54 5.85 -38.06
N PRO A 31 -10.79 5.56 -36.77
CA PRO A 31 -10.05 4.53 -36.06
C PRO A 31 -10.27 3.17 -36.75
N PRO A 32 -9.23 2.33 -36.91
CA PRO A 32 -9.41 1.00 -37.48
C PRO A 32 -10.32 0.19 -36.56
N ASP A 33 -11.46 -0.20 -37.14
CA ASP A 33 -12.41 -1.14 -36.58
C ASP A 33 -11.70 -2.48 -36.34
N GLY A 34 -11.45 -2.79 -35.08
CA GLY A 34 -10.57 -3.86 -34.66
C GLY A 34 -10.75 -4.11 -33.18
N SER A 35 -11.88 -4.74 -32.83
CA SER A 35 -12.14 -5.23 -31.48
C SER A 35 -10.88 -5.88 -30.87
N PRO A 36 -10.36 -5.40 -29.73
CA PRO A 36 -9.26 -6.08 -29.08
C PRO A 36 -9.81 -7.40 -28.53
N ARG A 37 -9.27 -8.51 -29.06
CA ARG A 37 -9.45 -9.88 -28.56
C ARG A 37 -9.60 -9.88 -27.03
N VAL A 38 -10.74 -10.38 -26.56
CA VAL A 38 -11.20 -10.47 -25.15
C VAL A 38 -10.12 -10.94 -24.16
N ARG A 39 -9.12 -11.69 -24.61
CA ARG A 39 -8.03 -12.24 -23.79
C ARG A 39 -6.94 -11.24 -23.39
N GLY A 40 -6.78 -10.11 -24.10
CA GLY A 40 -5.78 -9.08 -23.80
C GLY A 40 -6.23 -8.02 -22.78
N ARG A 41 -7.54 -7.88 -22.56
CA ARG A 41 -8.10 -6.91 -21.60
C ARG A 41 -7.81 -7.32 -20.15
N TRP A 42 -7.83 -8.61 -19.85
CA TRP A 42 -7.65 -9.14 -18.49
C TRP A 42 -6.27 -8.82 -17.91
N PHE A 43 -5.21 -8.92 -18.72
CA PHE A 43 -3.86 -8.56 -18.31
C PHE A 43 -3.65 -7.06 -18.10
N SER A 44 -4.53 -6.20 -18.65
CA SER A 44 -4.47 -4.76 -18.39
C SER A 44 -4.96 -4.38 -16.99
N PHE A 45 -5.74 -5.25 -16.32
CA PHE A 45 -6.23 -5.02 -14.95
C PHE A 45 -5.29 -5.59 -13.88
N ILE A 46 -4.34 -6.45 -14.28
CA ILE A 46 -3.40 -7.11 -13.37
C ILE A 46 -2.31 -6.11 -12.97
N GLY A 47 -2.31 -5.73 -11.69
CA GLY A 47 -1.23 -4.96 -11.11
C GLY A 47 -1.66 -3.99 -10.02
N ALA A 48 -2.88 -3.45 -10.07
CA ALA A 48 -3.32 -2.48 -9.06
C ALA A 48 -3.45 -3.14 -7.68
N GLY A 49 -4.07 -4.31 -7.62
CA GLY A 49 -4.17 -5.14 -6.41
C GLY A 49 -2.80 -5.62 -5.94
N ALA A 50 -1.90 -5.99 -6.86
CA ALA A 50 -0.53 -6.38 -6.50
C ALA A 50 0.24 -5.22 -5.86
N LEU A 51 0.21 -4.02 -6.47
CA LEU A 51 0.84 -2.82 -5.90
C LEU A 51 0.25 -2.46 -4.52
N VAL A 52 -1.05 -2.66 -4.31
CA VAL A 52 -1.67 -2.43 -3.01
C VAL A 52 -1.23 -3.49 -2.00
N ALA A 53 -1.21 -4.77 -2.37
CA ALA A 53 -0.83 -5.88 -1.50
C ALA A 53 0.62 -5.80 -1.01
N VAL A 54 1.53 -5.17 -1.78
CA VAL A 54 2.89 -4.88 -1.32
C VAL A 54 2.93 -4.12 -0.01
N GLY A 55 2.08 -3.09 0.15
CA GLY A 55 2.06 -2.32 1.38
C GLY A 55 1.63 -3.14 2.59
N TYR A 56 0.87 -4.24 2.37
CA TYR A 56 0.47 -5.17 3.42
C TYR A 56 1.59 -6.15 3.81
N MET A 57 2.78 -6.04 3.20
CA MET A 57 3.95 -6.88 3.46
C MET A 57 5.14 -6.05 3.97
N ASP A 58 4.90 -4.81 4.41
CA ASP A 58 5.95 -3.89 4.87
C ASP A 58 6.61 -4.35 6.20
N PRO A 59 7.80 -3.83 6.55
CA PRO A 59 8.45 -4.16 7.82
C PRO A 59 7.62 -3.84 9.07
N GLY A 60 6.66 -2.92 9.00
CA GLY A 60 5.73 -2.63 10.09
C GLY A 60 4.81 -3.81 10.43
N ASN A 61 4.27 -4.47 9.40
CA ASN A 61 3.54 -5.73 9.57
C ASN A 61 4.42 -6.81 10.20
N TRP A 62 5.72 -6.82 9.88
CA TRP A 62 6.64 -7.81 10.42
C TRP A 62 6.86 -7.66 11.92
N ALA A 63 7.15 -6.44 12.37
CA ALA A 63 7.39 -6.14 13.78
C ALA A 63 6.19 -6.56 14.66
N THR A 64 4.97 -6.25 14.20
CA THR A 64 3.74 -6.55 14.95
C THR A 64 3.42 -8.05 14.95
N ALA A 65 3.62 -8.76 13.84
CA ALA A 65 3.38 -10.20 13.76
C ALA A 65 4.47 -11.05 14.47
N LEU A 66 5.73 -10.61 14.47
CA LEU A 66 6.80 -11.23 15.26
C LEU A 66 6.56 -11.06 16.76
N GLY A 67 6.32 -9.84 17.22
CA GLY A 67 6.09 -9.55 18.63
C GLY A 67 4.82 -10.25 19.17
N SER A 68 3.77 -10.35 18.35
CA SER A 68 2.55 -11.07 18.73
C SER A 68 2.74 -12.58 18.78
N GLY A 69 3.42 -13.16 17.79
CA GLY A 69 3.70 -14.60 17.75
C GLY A 69 4.65 -15.02 18.86
N ALA A 70 5.69 -14.24 19.16
CA ALA A 70 6.65 -14.53 20.22
C ALA A 70 6.01 -14.48 21.62
N LYS A 71 5.17 -13.45 21.88
CA LYS A 71 4.59 -13.23 23.22
C LYS A 71 3.33 -14.03 23.49
N TYR A 72 2.45 -14.20 22.50
CA TYR A 72 1.12 -14.81 22.67
C TYR A 72 0.89 -16.06 21.83
N GLY A 73 1.91 -16.55 21.13
CA GLY A 73 1.83 -17.73 20.29
C GLY A 73 0.81 -17.55 19.16
N TYR A 74 -0.01 -18.57 18.91
CA TYR A 74 -1.00 -18.53 17.82
C TYR A 74 -2.26 -17.71 18.13
N GLN A 75 -2.44 -17.16 19.33
CA GLN A 75 -3.72 -16.58 19.77
C GLN A 75 -4.15 -15.36 18.95
N LEU A 76 -3.19 -14.54 18.50
CA LEU A 76 -3.45 -13.33 17.72
C LEU A 76 -3.60 -13.59 16.21
N LEU A 77 -3.55 -14.86 15.77
CA LEU A 77 -3.80 -15.21 14.37
C LEU A 77 -5.24 -14.86 13.93
N SER A 78 -6.21 -15.00 14.83
CA SER A 78 -7.59 -14.54 14.63
C SER A 78 -7.67 -13.03 14.35
N VAL A 79 -6.82 -12.22 14.99
CA VAL A 79 -6.74 -10.77 14.77
C VAL A 79 -6.13 -10.46 13.40
N VAL A 80 -5.06 -11.17 12.99
CA VAL A 80 -4.48 -11.05 11.64
C VAL A 80 -5.50 -11.38 10.56
N LEU A 81 -6.29 -12.45 10.75
CA LEU A 81 -7.38 -12.82 9.85
C LEU A 81 -8.45 -11.72 9.80
N ALA A 82 -8.93 -11.25 10.96
CA ALA A 82 -9.94 -10.21 11.03
C ALA A 82 -9.45 -8.92 10.36
N ALA A 83 -8.22 -8.47 10.64
CA ALA A 83 -7.61 -7.29 10.04
C ALA A 83 -7.47 -7.45 8.52
N SER A 84 -7.10 -8.64 8.04
CA SER A 84 -6.97 -8.92 6.61
C SER A 84 -8.33 -8.92 5.90
N LEU A 85 -9.38 -9.46 6.53
CA LEU A 85 -10.75 -9.40 6.00
C LEU A 85 -11.30 -7.97 6.00
N MET A 86 -11.01 -7.18 7.03
CA MET A 86 -11.33 -5.75 7.07
C MET A 86 -10.60 -5.01 5.95
N GLY A 87 -9.30 -5.25 5.77
CA GLY A 87 -8.50 -4.71 4.68
C GLY A 87 -9.08 -5.06 3.33
N LEU A 88 -9.42 -6.33 3.10
CA LEU A 88 -10.04 -6.81 1.86
C LEU A 88 -11.35 -6.08 1.55
N LEU A 89 -12.22 -5.94 2.55
CA LEU A 89 -13.50 -5.23 2.41
C LEU A 89 -13.27 -3.75 2.09
N LEU A 90 -12.42 -3.06 2.85
CA LEU A 90 -12.17 -1.63 2.68
C LEU A 90 -11.47 -1.34 1.35
N GLN A 91 -10.54 -2.20 0.92
CA GLN A 91 -9.89 -2.09 -0.38
C GLN A 91 -10.86 -2.34 -1.53
N TRP A 92 -11.77 -3.30 -1.38
CA TRP A 92 -12.86 -3.51 -2.34
C TRP A 92 -13.79 -2.30 -2.43
N VAL A 93 -14.11 -1.65 -1.31
CA VAL A 93 -14.90 -0.41 -1.32
C VAL A 93 -14.13 0.73 -1.98
N ALA A 94 -12.84 0.90 -1.67
CA ALA A 94 -11.97 1.91 -2.26
C ALA A 94 -11.82 1.75 -3.78
N SER A 95 -11.59 0.53 -4.25
CA SER A 95 -11.48 0.25 -5.67
C SER A 95 -12.79 0.48 -6.39
N LYS A 96 -13.92 0.09 -5.78
CA LYS A 96 -15.26 0.33 -6.33
C LYS A 96 -15.57 1.82 -6.46
N VAL A 97 -15.22 2.63 -5.47
CA VAL A 97 -15.37 4.09 -5.56
C VAL A 97 -14.51 4.66 -6.70
N GLY A 98 -13.27 4.21 -6.83
CA GLY A 98 -12.38 4.63 -7.93
C GLY A 98 -12.96 4.32 -9.31
N VAL A 99 -13.33 3.05 -9.55
CA VAL A 99 -13.84 2.59 -10.86
C VAL A 99 -15.17 3.27 -11.23
N VAL A 100 -16.10 3.39 -10.29
CA VAL A 100 -17.46 3.91 -10.57
C VAL A 100 -17.44 5.42 -10.78
N THR A 101 -16.67 6.15 -9.98
CA THR A 101 -16.72 7.62 -9.98
C THR A 101 -15.72 8.26 -10.95
N GLY A 102 -14.74 7.48 -11.43
CA GLY A 102 -13.62 8.00 -12.22
C GLY A 102 -12.73 8.99 -11.44
N ARG A 103 -12.87 9.05 -10.12
CA ARG A 103 -12.13 9.96 -9.22
C ARG A 103 -11.55 9.15 -8.07
N ASP A 104 -10.38 9.55 -7.60
CA ASP A 104 -9.81 8.95 -6.39
C ASP A 104 -10.46 9.53 -5.12
N LEU A 105 -10.28 8.82 -4.01
CA LEU A 105 -10.85 9.17 -2.72
C LEU A 105 -10.42 10.58 -2.26
N ALA A 106 -9.17 10.98 -2.52
CA ALA A 106 -8.66 12.29 -2.13
C ALA A 106 -9.34 13.42 -2.93
N GLN A 107 -9.53 13.23 -4.24
CA GLN A 107 -10.30 14.13 -5.10
C GLN A 107 -11.76 14.28 -4.63
N LEU A 108 -12.40 13.19 -4.21
CA LEU A 108 -13.77 13.22 -3.67
C LEU A 108 -13.85 13.95 -2.33
N CYS A 109 -12.92 13.68 -1.41
CA CYS A 109 -12.80 14.43 -0.16
C CYS A 109 -12.67 15.93 -0.42
N ARG A 110 -11.78 16.33 -1.33
CA ARG A 110 -11.59 17.73 -1.70
C ARG A 110 -12.85 18.36 -2.30
N ALA A 111 -13.55 17.63 -3.17
CA ALA A 111 -14.75 18.14 -3.84
C ALA A 111 -15.94 18.33 -2.91
N ARG A 112 -16.03 17.54 -1.82
CA ARG A 112 -17.18 17.55 -0.91
C ARG A 112 -16.94 18.29 0.41
N TYR A 113 -15.71 18.34 0.89
CA TYR A 113 -15.38 18.97 2.18
C TYR A 113 -14.83 20.39 2.04
N SER A 114 -14.90 21.16 3.12
CA SER A 114 -14.34 22.50 3.20
C SER A 114 -12.82 22.48 3.04
N ARG A 115 -12.23 23.59 2.57
CA ARG A 115 -10.76 23.72 2.42
C ARG A 115 -10.00 23.40 3.71
N ARG A 116 -10.54 23.75 4.88
CA ARG A 116 -9.92 23.47 6.19
C ARG A 116 -9.87 21.97 6.46
N THR A 117 -10.98 21.27 6.25
CA THR A 117 -11.06 19.82 6.43
C THR A 117 -10.15 19.08 5.45
N THR A 118 -10.13 19.50 4.18
CA THR A 118 -9.27 18.93 3.14
C THR A 118 -7.79 19.04 3.50
N VAL A 119 -7.34 20.21 3.98
CA VAL A 119 -5.95 20.41 4.42
C VAL A 119 -5.64 19.57 5.67
N PHE A 120 -6.57 19.48 6.63
CA PHE A 120 -6.40 18.63 7.81
C PHE A 120 -6.26 17.15 7.45
N LEU A 121 -7.12 16.63 6.58
CA LEU A 121 -7.04 15.26 6.07
C LEU A 121 -5.73 15.01 5.31
N TRP A 122 -5.27 16.00 4.53
CA TRP A 122 -3.99 15.91 3.83
C TRP A 122 -2.81 15.83 4.81
N ILE A 123 -2.73 16.74 5.80
CA ILE A 123 -1.63 16.76 6.79
C ILE A 123 -1.57 15.43 7.55
N THR A 124 -2.71 14.96 8.07
CA THR A 124 -2.77 13.70 8.81
C THR A 124 -2.38 12.50 7.94
N CYS A 125 -2.78 12.49 6.66
CA CYS A 125 -2.36 11.46 5.71
C CYS A 125 -0.86 11.52 5.39
N GLU A 126 -0.29 12.71 5.24
CA GLU A 126 1.15 12.87 4.97
C GLU A 126 1.98 12.43 6.18
N ILE A 127 1.53 12.73 7.40
CA ILE A 127 2.14 12.22 8.63
C ILE A 127 2.12 10.68 8.67
N ALA A 128 0.99 10.05 8.30
CA ALA A 128 0.90 8.59 8.25
C ALA A 128 1.81 7.98 7.17
N ILE A 129 1.99 8.65 6.02
CA ILE A 129 2.95 8.21 4.99
C ILE A 129 4.38 8.32 5.51
N ILE A 130 4.74 9.42 6.19
CA ILE A 130 6.08 9.57 6.79
C ILE A 130 6.32 8.51 7.87
N ALA A 131 5.32 8.21 8.71
CA ALA A 131 5.42 7.14 9.71
C ALA A 131 5.65 5.76 9.06
N CYS A 132 5.00 5.49 7.92
CA CYS A 132 5.25 4.30 7.10
C CYS A 132 6.68 4.29 6.55
N ASP A 133 7.14 5.39 5.93
CA ASP A 133 8.51 5.52 5.41
C ASP A 133 9.55 5.30 6.54
N VAL A 134 9.28 5.75 7.78
CA VAL A 134 10.15 5.47 8.94
C VAL A 134 10.26 3.97 9.19
N ALA A 135 9.14 3.23 9.17
CA ALA A 135 9.15 1.78 9.33
C ALA A 135 9.95 1.08 8.22
N GLU A 136 9.84 1.56 6.97
CA GLU A 136 10.61 1.05 5.84
C GLU A 136 12.11 1.31 5.96
N VAL A 137 12.49 2.53 6.36
CA VAL A 137 13.89 2.93 6.59
C VAL A 137 14.50 2.02 7.65
N VAL A 138 13.82 1.86 8.78
CA VAL A 138 14.30 1.04 9.90
C VAL A 138 14.37 -0.43 9.49
N GLY A 139 13.33 -0.99 8.87
CA GLY A 139 13.33 -2.38 8.41
C GLY A 139 14.44 -2.67 7.40
N SER A 140 14.67 -1.77 6.44
CA SER A 140 15.77 -1.89 5.47
C SER A 140 17.14 -1.77 6.14
N ALA A 141 17.27 -0.87 7.11
CA ALA A 141 18.51 -0.68 7.86
C ALA A 141 18.86 -1.92 8.69
N VAL A 142 17.87 -2.51 9.36
CA VAL A 142 18.03 -3.77 10.08
C VAL A 142 18.41 -4.88 9.10
N ALA A 143 17.71 -5.03 7.97
CA ALA A 143 18.07 -6.03 6.97
C ALA A 143 19.51 -5.89 6.46
N LEU A 144 19.98 -4.66 6.21
CA LEU A 144 21.36 -4.39 5.77
C LEU A 144 22.38 -4.65 6.88
N GLN A 145 22.07 -4.29 8.12
CA GLN A 145 22.90 -4.63 9.28
C GLN A 145 23.07 -6.16 9.37
N LEU A 146 21.99 -6.91 9.19
CA LEU A 146 21.99 -8.36 9.28
C LEU A 146 22.72 -9.04 8.10
N LEU A 147 22.58 -8.52 6.88
CA LEU A 147 23.22 -9.10 5.69
C LEU A 147 24.70 -8.73 5.54
N LEU A 148 25.08 -7.51 5.91
CA LEU A 148 26.41 -6.96 5.65
C LEU A 148 27.24 -6.74 6.92
N GLY A 149 26.65 -6.94 8.11
CA GLY A 149 27.31 -6.69 9.38
C GLY A 149 27.60 -5.21 9.66
N VAL A 150 26.92 -4.29 8.97
CA VAL A 150 27.10 -2.84 9.12
C VAL A 150 26.34 -2.30 10.33
N SER A 151 26.74 -1.16 10.88
CA SER A 151 25.98 -0.52 11.96
C SER A 151 24.61 -0.04 11.47
N LEU A 152 23.62 0.03 12.38
CA LEU A 152 22.26 0.46 12.04
C LEU A 152 22.23 1.88 11.44
N THR A 153 23.08 2.79 11.91
CA THR A 153 23.25 4.14 11.33
C THR A 153 23.70 4.08 9.87
N VAL A 154 24.67 3.22 9.55
CA VAL A 154 25.12 3.00 8.16
C VAL A 154 24.01 2.35 7.35
N GLY A 155 23.29 1.38 7.92
CA GLY A 155 22.11 0.75 7.31
C GLY A 155 21.03 1.77 6.93
N VAL A 156 20.73 2.74 7.80
CA VAL A 156 19.77 3.82 7.53
C VAL A 156 20.23 4.67 6.33
N LEU A 157 21.51 5.06 6.29
CA LEU A 157 22.06 5.83 5.17
C LEU A 157 22.06 5.01 3.86
N MET A 158 22.40 3.73 3.92
CA MET A 158 22.37 2.82 2.77
C MET A 158 20.93 2.59 2.28
N SER A 159 19.93 2.58 3.16
CA SER A 159 18.52 2.47 2.76
C SER A 159 18.08 3.64 1.87
N ALA A 160 18.66 4.83 2.06
CA ALA A 160 18.41 5.98 1.20
C ALA A 160 18.92 5.72 -0.22
N VAL A 161 20.08 5.06 -0.37
CA VAL A 161 20.60 4.63 -1.67
C VAL A 161 19.65 3.63 -2.34
N GLY A 162 19.09 2.69 -1.58
CA GLY A 162 18.06 1.76 -2.07
C GLY A 162 16.81 2.48 -2.60
N THR A 163 16.40 3.56 -1.94
CA THR A 163 15.31 4.43 -2.41
C THR A 163 15.65 5.08 -3.75
N PHE A 164 16.86 5.64 -3.88
CA PHE A 164 17.31 6.20 -5.16
C PHE A 164 17.37 5.16 -6.27
N ALA A 165 17.77 3.93 -5.96
CA ALA A 165 17.76 2.84 -6.94
C ALA A 165 16.34 2.52 -7.42
N MET A 166 15.36 2.46 -6.51
CA MET A 166 13.95 2.26 -6.87
C MET A 166 13.37 3.43 -7.67
N LEU A 167 13.73 4.68 -7.33
CA LEU A 167 13.33 5.86 -8.10
C LEU A 167 13.96 5.89 -9.49
N ALA A 168 15.22 5.49 -9.62
CA ALA A 168 15.90 5.35 -10.91
C ALA A 168 15.28 4.23 -11.76
N LEU A 169 14.74 3.18 -11.12
CA LEU A 169 13.96 2.17 -11.83
C LEU A 169 12.61 2.74 -12.29
N GLN A 170 11.94 3.52 -11.44
CA GLN A 170 10.67 4.16 -11.77
C GLN A 170 10.79 5.13 -12.95
N SER A 171 11.93 5.80 -13.13
CA SER A 171 12.17 6.68 -14.29
C SER A 171 12.29 5.92 -15.62
N ARG A 172 12.56 4.60 -15.59
CA ARG A 172 12.58 3.73 -16.79
C ARG A 172 11.18 3.28 -17.25
N GLY A 173 10.12 3.64 -16.53
CA GLY A 173 8.72 3.38 -16.90
C GLY A 173 8.01 2.35 -16.04
N GLN A 174 6.71 2.12 -16.34
CA GLN A 174 5.82 1.31 -15.50
C GLN A 174 6.08 -0.21 -15.60
N ARG A 175 6.41 -0.73 -16.79
CA ARG A 175 6.69 -2.15 -17.00
C ARG A 175 7.88 -2.69 -16.20
N PRO A 176 9.08 -2.07 -16.23
CA PRO A 176 10.22 -2.58 -15.46
C PRO A 176 9.95 -2.53 -13.95
N LEU A 177 9.28 -1.47 -13.49
CA LEU A 177 8.86 -1.33 -12.10
C LEU A 177 7.94 -2.49 -11.67
N GLN A 178 6.89 -2.76 -12.46
CA GLN A 178 5.94 -3.83 -12.17
C GLN A 178 6.60 -5.22 -12.15
N ILE A 179 7.53 -5.49 -13.06
CA ILE A 179 8.28 -6.76 -13.09
C ILE A 179 9.11 -6.92 -11.82
N VAL A 180 9.85 -5.90 -11.41
CA VAL A 180 10.68 -5.94 -10.20
C VAL A 180 9.81 -6.11 -8.95
N ILE A 181 8.74 -5.34 -8.79
CA ILE A 181 7.79 -5.47 -7.68
C ILE A 181 7.23 -6.88 -7.61
N THR A 182 6.74 -7.39 -8.73
CA THR A 182 6.15 -8.74 -8.81
C THR A 182 7.19 -9.80 -8.43
N THR A 183 8.43 -9.65 -8.89
CA THR A 183 9.54 -10.56 -8.56
C THR A 183 9.87 -10.52 -7.06
N LEU A 184 9.91 -9.33 -6.45
CA LEU A 184 10.14 -9.16 -5.01
C LEU A 184 9.02 -9.80 -4.18
N ILE A 185 7.75 -9.65 -4.59
CA ILE A 185 6.61 -10.30 -3.92
C ILE A 185 6.75 -11.82 -3.95
N PHE A 186 7.01 -12.41 -5.13
CA PHE A 186 7.21 -13.85 -5.25
C PHE A 186 8.42 -14.34 -4.47
N PHE A 187 9.50 -13.56 -4.45
CA PHE A 187 10.68 -13.85 -3.65
C PHE A 187 10.35 -13.89 -2.15
N VAL A 188 9.67 -12.87 -1.62
CA VAL A 188 9.24 -12.83 -0.20
C VAL A 188 8.31 -14.01 0.12
N GLY A 189 7.33 -14.29 -0.74
CA GLY A 189 6.45 -15.44 -0.58
C GLY A 189 7.21 -16.77 -0.54
N PHE A 190 8.19 -16.95 -1.43
CA PHE A 190 9.06 -18.13 -1.43
C PHE A 190 9.90 -18.24 -0.15
N CYS A 191 10.50 -17.14 0.31
CA CYS A 191 11.23 -17.09 1.56
C CYS A 191 10.38 -17.60 2.75
N PHE A 192 9.13 -17.14 2.85
CA PHE A 192 8.24 -17.58 3.93
C PHE A 192 7.77 -19.02 3.83
N VAL A 193 7.59 -19.54 2.62
CA VAL A 193 7.31 -20.98 2.43
C VAL A 193 8.48 -21.81 2.96
N VAL A 194 9.71 -21.39 2.67
CA VAL A 194 10.92 -22.07 3.18
C VAL A 194 11.00 -21.94 4.70
N GLU A 195 10.79 -20.75 5.27
CA GLU A 195 10.82 -20.56 6.73
C GLU A 195 9.76 -21.38 7.47
N LEU A 196 8.52 -21.43 6.95
CA LEU A 196 7.46 -22.27 7.50
C LEU A 196 7.82 -23.76 7.47
N ALA A 197 8.42 -24.22 6.36
CA ALA A 197 8.84 -25.60 6.22
C ALA A 197 9.95 -25.95 7.23
N LEU A 198 10.87 -25.02 7.49
CA LEU A 198 11.94 -25.19 8.45
C LEU A 198 11.47 -25.07 9.91
N ALA A 199 10.50 -24.20 10.20
CA ALA A 199 9.96 -23.97 11.53
C ALA A 199 9.09 -25.12 12.07
N ASN A 200 8.59 -25.99 11.18
CA ASN A 200 7.74 -27.15 11.50
C ASN A 200 6.60 -26.84 12.51
N PRO A 201 5.68 -25.91 12.16
CA PRO A 201 4.66 -25.43 13.09
C PRO A 201 3.60 -26.48 13.40
N SER A 202 3.01 -26.38 14.59
CA SER A 202 1.86 -27.20 14.96
C SER A 202 0.59 -26.69 14.25
N TRP A 203 0.23 -27.30 13.11
CA TRP A 203 -0.95 -26.89 12.33
C TRP A 203 -2.26 -26.95 13.12
N ARG A 204 -2.39 -27.89 14.07
CA ARG A 204 -3.54 -27.93 14.99
C ARG A 204 -3.60 -26.69 15.89
N GLY A 205 -2.46 -26.22 16.40
CA GLY A 205 -2.37 -25.01 17.20
C GLY A 205 -2.64 -23.75 16.38
N ALA A 206 -2.11 -23.69 15.16
CA ALA A 206 -2.38 -22.59 14.23
C ALA A 206 -3.89 -22.50 13.89
N LEU A 207 -4.53 -23.63 13.56
CA LEU A 207 -5.97 -23.66 13.31
C LEU A 207 -6.81 -23.28 14.54
N ALA A 208 -6.39 -23.70 15.75
CA ALA A 208 -7.04 -23.29 16.98
C ALA A 208 -6.88 -21.78 17.24
N GLY A 209 -5.75 -21.18 16.85
CA GLY A 209 -5.47 -19.75 16.94
C GLY A 209 -6.32 -18.87 16.03
N LEU A 210 -7.01 -19.45 15.04
CA LEU A 210 -8.01 -18.73 14.23
C LEU A 210 -9.28 -18.41 15.00
N ALA A 211 -9.53 -19.10 16.13
CA ALA A 211 -10.64 -18.77 17.01
C ALA A 211 -10.32 -17.51 17.85
N PRO A 212 -11.28 -16.59 18.06
CA PRO A 212 -11.04 -15.38 18.84
C PRO A 212 -10.67 -15.71 20.30
N PRO A 213 -9.54 -15.20 20.84
CA PRO A 213 -9.17 -15.47 22.21
C PRO A 213 -10.07 -14.68 23.17
N ALA A 214 -10.65 -15.37 24.17
CA ALA A 214 -11.49 -14.74 25.20
C ALA A 214 -10.70 -13.72 26.07
N ALA A 215 -9.37 -13.81 26.08
CA ALA A 215 -8.47 -12.91 26.79
C ALA A 215 -8.18 -11.59 26.05
N LEU A 216 -8.58 -11.46 24.78
CA LEU A 216 -8.25 -10.29 23.94
C LEU A 216 -8.64 -8.95 24.57
N LEU A 217 -9.77 -8.93 25.30
CA LEU A 217 -10.31 -7.72 25.92
C LEU A 217 -9.83 -7.51 27.37
N ARG A 218 -9.02 -8.43 27.92
CA ARG A 218 -8.57 -8.40 29.31
C ARG A 218 -7.09 -8.06 29.46
N ASP A 219 -6.29 -8.29 28.42
CA ASP A 219 -4.85 -8.04 28.43
C ASP A 219 -4.52 -6.78 27.62
N ALA A 220 -4.00 -5.75 28.30
CA ALA A 220 -3.62 -4.48 27.68
C ALA A 220 -2.53 -4.66 26.61
N GLY A 221 -1.59 -5.59 26.81
CA GLY A 221 -0.55 -5.89 25.84
C GLY A 221 -1.09 -6.61 24.60
N MET A 222 -2.11 -7.45 24.74
CA MET A 222 -2.80 -8.04 23.57
C MET A 222 -3.57 -6.97 22.79
N ILE A 223 -4.22 -6.01 23.47
CA ILE A 223 -4.92 -4.90 22.80
C ILE A 223 -3.93 -4.02 22.04
N TRP A 224 -2.78 -3.70 22.64
CA TRP A 224 -1.72 -2.93 21.99
C TRP A 224 -1.19 -3.60 20.72
N LEU A 225 -0.87 -4.90 20.77
CA LEU A 225 -0.43 -5.64 19.58
C LEU A 225 -1.56 -5.84 18.58
N ALA A 226 -2.81 -6.06 19.01
CA ALA A 226 -3.95 -6.15 18.11
C ALA A 226 -4.20 -4.82 17.38
N ALA A 227 -4.04 -3.69 18.07
CA ALA A 227 -4.07 -2.36 17.47
C ALA A 227 -2.94 -2.16 16.47
N GLY A 228 -1.72 -2.58 16.82
CA GLY A 228 -0.58 -2.60 15.90
C GLY A 228 -0.84 -3.43 14.66
N ILE A 229 -1.37 -4.66 14.80
CA ILE A 229 -1.73 -5.54 13.67
C ILE A 229 -2.79 -4.86 12.79
N LEU A 230 -3.82 -4.26 13.37
CA LEU A 230 -4.86 -3.55 12.62
C LEU A 230 -4.30 -2.35 11.85
N GLY A 231 -3.47 -1.52 12.50
CA GLY A 231 -2.84 -0.36 11.88
C GLY A 231 -1.85 -0.72 10.78
N ALA A 232 -1.05 -1.76 11.00
CA ALA A 232 -0.09 -2.27 10.03
C ALA A 232 -0.78 -2.96 8.85
N THR A 233 -1.85 -3.69 9.09
CA THR A 233 -2.59 -4.40 8.03
C THR A 233 -3.41 -3.39 7.22
N VAL A 234 -4.26 -2.58 7.86
CA VAL A 234 -5.15 -1.67 7.13
C VAL A 234 -4.49 -0.31 6.98
N MET A 235 -3.63 -0.20 5.97
CA MET A 235 -2.96 1.06 5.68
C MET A 235 -3.89 2.08 5.01
N PRO A 236 -4.04 3.29 5.55
CA PRO A 236 -4.96 4.26 4.99
C PRO A 236 -4.50 4.87 3.67
N HIS A 237 -3.20 5.11 3.50
CA HIS A 237 -2.65 5.61 2.25
C HIS A 237 -2.90 4.63 1.09
N ASN A 238 -3.00 3.32 1.38
CA ASN A 238 -3.37 2.31 0.39
C ASN A 238 -4.83 2.42 -0.06
N LEU A 239 -5.76 2.91 0.77
CA LEU A 239 -7.14 3.18 0.33
C LEU A 239 -7.18 4.29 -0.71
N TYR A 240 -6.39 5.36 -0.50
CA TYR A 240 -6.24 6.42 -1.49
C TYR A 240 -5.55 5.92 -2.75
N LEU A 241 -4.43 5.21 -2.61
CA LEU A 241 -3.67 4.64 -3.72
C LEU A 241 -4.54 3.72 -4.58
N HIS A 242 -5.26 2.78 -3.97
CA HIS A 242 -6.04 1.81 -4.72
C HIS A 242 -7.14 2.50 -5.54
N SER A 243 -7.87 3.43 -4.93
CA SER A 243 -8.88 4.23 -5.65
C SER A 243 -8.27 5.02 -6.82
N ALA A 244 -7.03 5.50 -6.68
CA ALA A 244 -6.33 6.25 -7.72
C ALA A 244 -5.75 5.37 -8.83
N LEU A 245 -5.32 4.14 -8.53
CA LEU A 245 -4.84 3.19 -9.53
C LEU A 245 -5.98 2.70 -10.42
N VAL A 246 -7.19 2.54 -9.85
CA VAL A 246 -8.31 1.95 -10.60
C VAL A 246 -9.22 2.96 -11.29
N LYS A 247 -9.11 4.27 -11.02
CA LYS A 247 -10.04 5.30 -11.53
C LYS A 247 -10.11 5.40 -13.05
N ASP A 248 -9.04 5.06 -13.75
CA ASP A 248 -8.96 5.14 -15.21
C ASP A 248 -9.42 3.86 -15.95
N HIS A 249 -9.91 2.85 -15.23
CA HIS A 249 -10.26 1.56 -15.82
C HIS A 249 -11.64 1.53 -16.49
N ALA A 250 -12.52 2.51 -16.20
CA ALA A 250 -13.86 2.63 -16.78
C ALA A 250 -14.13 4.05 -17.32
N LYS A 251 -13.21 4.59 -18.15
CA LYS A 251 -13.27 5.98 -18.66
C LYS A 251 -14.57 6.35 -19.37
N ASN A 252 -15.21 5.39 -20.04
CA ASN A 252 -16.44 5.65 -20.80
C ASN A 252 -17.66 5.82 -19.89
N GLY A 253 -17.57 5.46 -18.60
CA GLY A 253 -18.70 5.52 -17.66
C GLY A 253 -19.85 4.55 -17.97
N ASP A 254 -19.72 3.77 -19.06
CA ASP A 254 -20.72 2.79 -19.45
C ASP A 254 -20.84 1.69 -18.41
N ASP A 255 -22.09 1.30 -18.21
CA ASP A 255 -22.49 0.33 -17.21
C ASP A 255 -21.89 -1.07 -17.42
N GLU A 256 -21.65 -1.44 -18.67
CA GLU A 256 -20.94 -2.68 -19.04
C GLU A 256 -19.43 -2.57 -18.77
N ALA A 257 -18.83 -1.42 -19.10
CA ALA A 257 -17.41 -1.16 -18.84
C ALA A 257 -17.09 -1.16 -17.34
N ILE A 258 -17.96 -0.55 -16.51
CA ILE A 258 -17.84 -0.59 -15.05
C ILE A 258 -17.95 -2.03 -14.54
N SER A 259 -18.92 -2.81 -15.02
CA SER A 259 -19.10 -4.21 -14.63
C SER A 259 -17.86 -5.05 -14.92
N ASP A 260 -17.30 -4.94 -16.12
CA ASP A 260 -16.14 -5.72 -16.52
C ASP A 260 -14.85 -5.27 -15.83
N ALA A 261 -14.65 -3.95 -15.67
CA ALA A 261 -13.55 -3.42 -14.87
C ALA A 261 -13.62 -3.92 -13.42
N MET A 262 -14.81 -3.92 -12.81
CA MET A 262 -15.00 -4.42 -11.45
C MET A 262 -14.68 -5.92 -11.32
N LYS A 263 -15.03 -6.77 -12.29
CA LYS A 263 -14.67 -8.20 -12.26
C LYS A 263 -13.15 -8.38 -12.25
N GLY A 264 -12.44 -7.68 -13.14
CA GLY A 264 -10.98 -7.74 -13.23
C GLY A 264 -10.31 -7.24 -11.95
N VAL A 265 -10.70 -6.05 -11.49
CA VAL A 265 -10.17 -5.43 -10.26
C VAL A 265 -10.47 -6.29 -9.03
N ASN A 266 -11.65 -6.89 -8.92
CA ASN A 266 -11.99 -7.75 -7.77
C ASN A 266 -11.11 -9.00 -7.72
N ILE A 267 -10.89 -9.66 -8.86
CA ILE A 267 -10.02 -10.85 -8.91
C ILE A 267 -8.59 -10.48 -8.53
N ASP A 268 -8.05 -9.39 -9.09
CA ASP A 268 -6.70 -8.91 -8.81
C ASP A 268 -6.53 -8.53 -7.33
N THR A 269 -7.48 -7.78 -6.78
CA THR A 269 -7.54 -7.38 -5.37
C THR A 269 -7.59 -8.59 -4.45
N PHE A 270 -8.54 -9.50 -4.67
CA PHE A 270 -8.75 -10.65 -3.79
C PHE A 270 -7.60 -11.65 -3.83
N ALA A 271 -7.03 -11.91 -5.02
CA ALA A 271 -5.87 -12.77 -5.15
C ALA A 271 -4.65 -12.16 -4.45
N SER A 272 -4.41 -10.87 -4.65
CA SER A 272 -3.22 -10.19 -4.13
C SER A 272 -3.28 -9.99 -2.61
N LEU A 273 -4.41 -9.55 -2.06
CA LEU A 273 -4.61 -9.45 -0.61
C LEU A 273 -4.70 -10.82 0.07
N GLY A 274 -5.17 -11.86 -0.62
CA GLY A 274 -5.11 -13.24 -0.12
C GLY A 274 -3.68 -13.75 0.02
N LEU A 275 -2.80 -13.40 -0.92
CA LEU A 275 -1.37 -13.68 -0.83
C LEU A 275 -0.72 -12.89 0.33
N ALA A 276 -1.02 -11.61 0.47
CA ALA A 276 -0.53 -10.80 1.59
C ALA A 276 -0.99 -11.34 2.96
N PHE A 277 -2.26 -11.76 3.08
CA PHE A 277 -2.76 -12.45 4.27
C PHE A 277 -1.95 -13.72 4.57
N THR A 278 -1.66 -14.53 3.55
CA THR A 278 -0.88 -15.76 3.72
C THR A 278 0.50 -15.44 4.26
N VAL A 279 1.17 -14.40 3.77
CA VAL A 279 2.47 -13.94 4.29
C VAL A 279 2.35 -13.49 5.75
N ASN A 280 1.40 -12.63 6.07
CA ASN A 280 1.23 -12.11 7.43
C ASN A 280 0.88 -13.22 8.45
N ALA A 281 0.03 -14.17 8.04
CA ALA A 281 -0.27 -15.36 8.84
C ALA A 281 0.96 -16.25 9.02
N SER A 282 1.75 -16.45 7.95
CA SER A 282 2.97 -17.25 7.98
C SER A 282 3.98 -16.68 8.97
N LEU A 283 4.17 -15.35 8.98
CA LEU A 283 5.10 -14.70 9.88
C LEU A 283 4.75 -14.91 11.34
N LEU A 284 3.47 -14.73 11.72
CA LEU A 284 3.01 -14.96 13.08
C LEU A 284 3.17 -16.44 13.46
N ILE A 285 2.85 -17.36 12.55
CA ILE A 285 2.99 -18.81 12.77
C ILE A 285 4.45 -19.20 12.99
N VAL A 286 5.38 -18.67 12.18
CA VAL A 286 6.83 -18.89 12.34
C VAL A 286 7.30 -18.34 13.67
N ALA A 287 6.92 -17.11 14.01
CA ALA A 287 7.28 -16.50 15.30
C ALA A 287 6.80 -17.31 16.50
N ALA A 288 5.57 -17.80 16.44
CA ALA A 288 5.00 -18.66 17.49
C ALA A 288 5.67 -20.03 17.56
N ALA A 289 5.99 -20.64 16.42
CA ALA A 289 6.63 -21.96 16.36
C ALA A 289 8.09 -21.93 16.81
N VAL A 290 8.81 -20.84 16.50
CA VAL A 290 10.25 -20.73 16.76
C VAL A 290 10.51 -20.10 18.14
N PHE A 291 9.92 -18.95 18.44
CA PHE A 291 10.26 -18.18 19.65
C PHE A 291 9.40 -18.55 20.86
N HIS A 292 8.07 -18.56 20.69
CA HIS A 292 7.16 -18.85 21.80
C HIS A 292 7.29 -20.30 22.30
N ALA A 293 7.46 -21.26 21.38
CA ALA A 293 7.69 -22.66 21.76
C ALA A 293 9.03 -22.86 22.50
N SER A 294 10.01 -22.00 22.22
CA SER A 294 11.34 -22.04 22.85
C SER A 294 11.44 -21.17 24.11
N GLY A 295 10.32 -20.64 24.61
CA GLY A 295 10.27 -19.81 25.83
C GLY A 295 10.83 -18.39 25.68
N HIS A 296 11.07 -17.92 24.46
CA HIS A 296 11.61 -16.59 24.19
C HIS A 296 10.46 -15.60 23.95
N TYR A 297 9.87 -15.09 25.03
CA TYR A 297 8.70 -14.20 25.00
C TYR A 297 9.04 -12.72 24.76
N ASP A 298 10.30 -12.32 24.98
CA ASP A 298 10.77 -10.93 24.86
C ASP A 298 11.35 -10.61 23.47
N VAL A 299 11.17 -11.50 22.48
CA VAL A 299 11.57 -11.24 21.08
C VAL A 299 10.59 -10.25 20.47
N SER A 300 10.93 -8.97 20.63
CA SER A 300 10.16 -7.88 20.03
C SER A 300 10.89 -7.22 18.87
N ASP A 301 12.23 -7.33 18.80
CA ASP A 301 13.05 -6.71 17.76
C ASP A 301 13.27 -7.62 16.54
N LEU A 302 13.27 -7.04 15.33
CA LEU A 302 13.65 -7.72 14.09
C LEU A 302 15.09 -8.22 14.14
N ALA A 303 15.99 -7.49 14.81
CA ALA A 303 17.38 -7.91 14.99
C ALA A 303 17.47 -9.17 15.88
N ASP A 304 16.69 -9.22 16.95
CA ASP A 304 16.64 -10.37 17.86
C ASP A 304 16.02 -11.58 17.16
N ALA A 305 14.95 -11.38 16.39
CA ALA A 305 14.33 -12.44 15.59
C ALA A 305 15.35 -13.09 14.65
N HIS A 306 16.14 -12.30 13.92
CA HIS A 306 17.16 -12.85 13.02
C HIS A 306 18.28 -13.60 13.76
N ARG A 307 18.76 -13.07 14.90
CA ARG A 307 19.81 -13.70 15.71
C ARG A 307 19.35 -15.04 16.29
N LEU A 308 18.06 -15.14 16.62
CA LEU A 308 17.47 -16.33 17.25
C LEU A 308 16.93 -17.34 16.24
N ILE A 309 16.58 -16.93 15.01
CA ILE A 309 16.09 -17.85 13.96
C ILE A 309 17.14 -18.92 13.60
N ALA A 310 18.39 -18.55 13.32
CA ALA A 310 19.43 -19.53 12.95
C ALA A 310 19.64 -20.64 14.01
N PRO A 311 19.84 -20.33 15.31
CA PRO A 311 20.06 -21.37 16.31
C PRO A 311 18.79 -22.19 16.61
N LEU A 312 17.61 -21.58 16.58
CA LEU A 312 16.36 -22.26 16.92
C LEU A 312 15.83 -23.14 15.77
N VAL A 313 16.05 -22.72 14.53
CA VAL A 313 15.67 -23.47 13.32
C VAL A 313 16.78 -24.46 12.90
N GLY A 314 18.02 -24.28 13.40
CA GLY A 314 19.15 -25.16 13.10
C GLY A 314 19.77 -24.95 11.72
N SER A 315 19.52 -23.81 11.07
CA SER A 315 20.02 -23.50 9.73
C SER A 315 20.39 -22.02 9.59
N GLN A 316 21.65 -21.75 9.23
CA GLN A 316 22.09 -20.38 8.94
C GLN A 316 21.37 -19.77 7.72
N TRP A 317 20.85 -20.61 6.82
CA TRP A 317 20.09 -20.16 5.67
C TRP A 317 18.79 -19.47 6.07
N ALA A 318 18.16 -19.86 7.19
CA ALA A 318 16.91 -19.24 7.65
C ALA A 318 17.11 -17.75 7.97
N SER A 319 18.21 -17.40 8.65
CA SER A 319 18.54 -16.00 8.97
C SER A 319 18.85 -15.17 7.71
N ILE A 320 19.58 -15.73 6.73
CA ILE A 320 19.88 -15.03 5.47
C ILE A 320 18.60 -14.80 4.66
N ILE A 321 17.75 -15.82 4.55
CA ILE A 321 16.46 -15.76 3.85
C ILE A 321 15.56 -14.70 4.49
N PHE A 322 15.48 -14.67 5.82
CA PHE A 322 14.73 -13.69 6.57
C PHE A 322 15.19 -12.26 6.28
N ALA A 323 16.50 -12.00 6.37
CA ALA A 323 17.06 -10.67 6.13
C ALA A 323 16.92 -10.23 4.67
N ALA A 324 17.06 -11.16 3.71
CA ALA A 324 16.83 -10.87 2.29
C ALA A 324 15.37 -10.53 1.99
N ALA A 325 14.42 -11.26 2.59
CA ALA A 325 12.99 -11.00 2.45
C ALA A 325 12.60 -9.66 3.10
N LEU A 326 13.17 -9.33 4.26
CA LEU A 326 12.96 -8.05 4.92
C LEU A 326 13.47 -6.87 4.07
N LEU A 327 14.66 -7.01 3.46
CA LEU A 327 15.19 -5.99 2.54
C LEU A 327 14.29 -5.82 1.31
N ALA A 328 13.82 -6.94 0.74
CA ALA A 328 12.90 -6.93 -0.39
C ALA A 328 11.58 -6.21 -0.06
N CYS A 329 11.03 -6.42 1.14
CA CYS A 329 9.82 -5.74 1.62
C CYS A 329 10.04 -4.22 1.75
N GLY A 330 11.15 -3.81 2.38
CA GLY A 330 11.49 -2.40 2.56
C GLY A 330 11.66 -1.64 1.24
N LEU A 331 12.33 -2.25 0.25
CA LEU A 331 12.49 -1.65 -1.09
C LEU A 331 11.16 -1.51 -1.84
N ASN A 332 10.27 -2.49 -1.69
CA ASN A 332 9.00 -2.53 -2.39
C ASN A 332 8.01 -1.49 -1.86
N ALA A 333 7.96 -1.34 -0.53
CA ALA A 333 7.09 -0.41 0.16
C ALA A 333 7.37 1.07 -0.25
N THR A 334 8.63 1.42 -0.51
CA THR A 334 9.04 2.77 -0.95
C THR A 334 8.36 3.22 -2.25
N VAL A 335 8.11 2.29 -3.18
CA VAL A 335 7.38 2.61 -4.41
C VAL A 335 5.92 2.92 -4.10
N THR A 336 5.30 2.12 -3.23
CA THR A 336 3.90 2.30 -2.84
C THR A 336 3.70 3.58 -2.06
N GLY A 337 4.58 3.92 -1.11
CA GLY A 337 4.54 5.19 -0.37
C GLY A 337 4.64 6.40 -1.29
N THR A 338 5.54 6.36 -2.29
CA THR A 338 5.68 7.43 -3.28
C THR A 338 4.40 7.60 -4.11
N LEU A 339 3.83 6.51 -4.61
CA LEU A 339 2.61 6.54 -5.43
C LEU A 339 1.37 6.96 -4.62
N ALA A 340 1.20 6.41 -3.42
CA ALA A 340 0.10 6.71 -2.52
C ALA A 340 0.14 8.18 -2.11
N GLY A 341 1.33 8.66 -1.77
CA GLY A 341 1.55 10.06 -1.55
C GLY A 341 1.14 10.90 -2.76
N GLN A 342 1.62 10.57 -3.96
CA GLN A 342 1.26 11.35 -5.16
C GLN A 342 -0.25 11.45 -5.35
N ALA A 343 -0.97 10.34 -5.20
CA ALA A 343 -2.44 10.33 -5.23
C ALA A 343 -3.04 11.27 -4.18
N VAL A 344 -2.54 11.23 -2.94
CA VAL A 344 -2.99 12.08 -1.83
C VAL A 344 -2.74 13.56 -2.12
N MET A 345 -1.55 13.95 -2.55
CA MET A 345 -1.21 15.35 -2.78
C MET A 345 -1.88 15.93 -4.03
N GLU A 346 -1.92 15.19 -5.13
CA GLU A 346 -2.63 15.63 -6.33
C GLU A 346 -4.14 15.68 -6.09
N GLY A 347 -4.70 14.75 -5.32
CA GLY A 347 -6.12 14.72 -4.99
C GLY A 347 -6.54 15.84 -4.02
N PHE A 348 -5.87 15.96 -2.87
CA PHE A 348 -6.22 16.96 -1.85
C PHE A 348 -5.78 18.37 -2.23
N LEU A 349 -4.56 18.55 -2.76
CA LEU A 349 -3.97 19.88 -3.00
C LEU A 349 -3.88 20.28 -4.47
N GLN A 350 -3.99 19.34 -5.43
CA GLN A 350 -3.71 19.59 -6.87
C GLN A 350 -2.29 20.12 -7.13
N LEU A 351 -1.36 19.84 -6.21
CA LEU A 351 0.05 20.13 -6.41
C LEU A 351 0.68 18.99 -7.18
N LYS A 352 1.33 19.31 -8.30
CA LYS A 352 2.08 18.36 -9.11
C LYS A 352 3.57 18.56 -8.82
N ILE A 353 4.15 17.65 -8.07
CA ILE A 353 5.61 17.57 -7.86
C ILE A 353 6.14 16.32 -8.54
N ALA A 354 7.40 16.38 -8.99
CA ALA A 354 8.04 15.22 -9.58
C ALA A 354 8.14 14.07 -8.56
N ARG A 355 7.97 12.82 -9.04
CA ARG A 355 8.02 11.59 -8.21
C ARG A 355 9.29 11.52 -7.36
N TRP A 356 10.43 11.77 -7.97
CA TRP A 356 11.73 11.74 -7.31
C TRP A 356 11.85 12.80 -6.22
N ALA A 357 11.34 14.01 -6.46
CA ALA A 357 11.39 15.11 -5.50
C ALA A 357 10.50 14.81 -4.29
N ARG A 358 9.34 14.20 -4.53
CA ARG A 358 8.46 13.74 -3.46
C ARG A 358 9.16 12.68 -2.60
N ALA A 359 9.61 11.60 -3.22
CA ALA A 359 10.21 10.50 -2.50
C ALA A 359 11.43 10.94 -1.71
N LEU A 360 12.24 11.86 -2.27
CA LEU A 360 13.35 12.45 -1.54
C LEU A 360 12.88 13.27 -0.32
N LEU A 361 11.81 14.06 -0.46
CA LEU A 361 11.25 14.84 0.63
C LEU A 361 10.75 13.94 1.77
N THR A 362 9.87 12.97 1.47
CA THR A 362 9.32 12.07 2.51
C THR A 362 10.41 11.21 3.12
N ARG A 363 11.37 10.73 2.32
CA ARG A 363 12.51 9.96 2.82
C ARG A 363 13.43 10.78 3.72
N THR A 364 13.70 12.04 3.38
CA THR A 364 14.51 12.93 4.24
C THR A 364 13.81 13.17 5.58
N LEU A 365 12.48 13.39 5.54
CA LEU A 365 11.66 13.55 6.74
C LEU A 365 11.57 12.26 7.58
N ALA A 366 11.68 11.08 6.97
CA ALA A 366 11.69 9.79 7.67
C ALA A 366 13.07 9.42 8.25
N ILE A 367 14.17 9.76 7.56
CA ILE A 367 15.53 9.47 8.02
C ILE A 367 15.84 10.21 9.34
N GLY A 368 15.36 11.44 9.52
CA GLY A 368 15.59 12.22 10.74
C GLY A 368 15.11 11.48 12.01
N PRO A 369 13.82 11.16 12.14
CA PRO A 369 13.28 10.36 13.25
C PRO A 369 13.96 9.00 13.40
N ALA A 370 14.29 8.32 12.30
CA ALA A 370 14.99 7.04 12.35
C ALA A 370 16.40 7.18 12.97
N LEU A 371 17.20 8.15 12.53
CA LEU A 371 18.53 8.40 13.08
C LEU A 371 18.49 8.85 14.55
N LEU A 372 17.50 9.68 14.91
CA LEU A 372 17.31 10.11 16.30
C LEU A 372 16.96 8.91 17.20
N ALA A 373 16.08 8.02 16.77
CA ALA A 373 15.72 6.85 17.55
C ALA A 373 16.91 5.90 17.72
N VAL A 374 17.67 5.64 16.65
CA VAL A 374 18.89 4.82 16.70
C VAL A 374 19.95 5.43 17.61
N GLY A 375 20.14 6.76 17.53
CA GLY A 375 21.11 7.48 18.35
C GLY A 375 20.73 7.58 19.83
N ALA A 376 19.45 7.71 20.15
CA ALA A 376 18.97 7.86 21.53
C ALA A 376 18.73 6.54 22.25
N PHE A 377 18.28 5.50 21.55
CA PHE A 377 17.80 4.25 22.15
C PHE A 377 18.62 3.01 21.73
N GLY A 378 19.66 3.18 20.91
CA GLY A 378 20.51 2.08 20.45
C GLY A 378 19.79 1.08 19.54
N GLU A 379 20.25 -0.18 19.51
CA GLU A 379 19.67 -1.23 18.63
C GLU A 379 18.18 -1.51 18.98
N HIS A 380 17.83 -1.48 20.27
CA HIS A 380 16.49 -1.83 20.77
C HIS A 380 15.41 -0.74 20.59
N GLY A 381 15.78 0.50 20.28
CA GLY A 381 14.82 1.58 20.02
C GLY A 381 14.09 1.48 18.67
N SER A 382 14.65 0.68 17.76
CA SER A 382 14.16 0.52 16.39
C SER A 382 12.74 -0.06 16.37
N ASN A 383 12.45 -1.04 17.22
CA ASN A 383 11.15 -1.70 17.29
C ASN A 383 10.06 -0.82 17.91
N GLN A 384 10.36 -0.08 18.98
CA GLN A 384 9.40 0.86 19.56
C GLN A 384 8.99 1.92 18.54
N LEU A 385 9.94 2.40 17.74
CA LEU A 385 9.65 3.32 16.64
C LEU A 385 8.81 2.65 15.55
N LEU A 386 9.13 1.41 15.16
CA LEU A 386 8.36 0.63 14.18
C LEU A 386 6.89 0.49 14.61
N VAL A 387 6.65 0.06 15.85
CA VAL A 387 5.30 -0.13 16.40
C VAL A 387 4.59 1.22 16.57
N ALA A 388 5.28 2.24 17.08
CA ALA A 388 4.71 3.59 17.20
C ALA A 388 4.28 4.16 15.84
N SER A 389 5.05 3.93 14.78
CA SER A 389 4.64 4.27 13.42
C SER A 389 3.32 3.62 13.04
N GLN A 390 3.12 2.33 13.34
CA GLN A 390 1.87 1.62 13.04
C GLN A 390 0.68 2.16 13.83
N VAL A 391 0.92 2.61 15.06
CA VAL A 391 -0.11 3.30 15.86
C VAL A 391 -0.52 4.61 15.20
N VAL A 392 0.43 5.41 14.69
CA VAL A 392 0.13 6.63 13.93
C VAL A 392 -0.72 6.33 12.68
N LEU A 393 -0.42 5.24 11.97
CA LEU A 393 -1.26 4.78 10.84
C LEU A 393 -2.68 4.42 11.30
N SER A 394 -2.81 3.69 12.42
CA SER A 394 -4.10 3.33 13.01
C SER A 394 -4.93 4.56 13.36
N LEU A 395 -4.31 5.59 13.97
CA LEU A 395 -4.98 6.84 14.34
C LEU A 395 -5.49 7.63 13.13
N GLN A 396 -4.77 7.58 12.01
CA GLN A 396 -5.22 8.23 10.78
C GLN A 396 -6.39 7.46 10.14
N LEU A 397 -6.42 6.13 10.25
CA LEU A 397 -7.31 5.26 9.50
C LEU A 397 -8.81 5.64 9.53
N PRO A 398 -9.44 6.01 10.67
CA PRO A 398 -10.82 6.51 10.69
C PRO A 398 -11.07 7.68 9.73
N LEU A 399 -10.09 8.57 9.59
CA LEU A 399 -10.19 9.77 8.76
C LEU A 399 -10.22 9.43 7.27
N ALA A 400 -9.72 8.27 6.87
CA ALA A 400 -9.81 7.76 5.49
C ALA A 400 -11.06 6.87 5.30
N VAL A 401 -11.32 5.97 6.25
CA VAL A 401 -12.40 4.98 6.16
C VAL A 401 -13.78 5.64 6.22
N ILE A 402 -14.00 6.61 7.10
CA ILE A 402 -15.32 7.25 7.25
C ILE A 402 -15.75 7.96 5.95
N PRO A 403 -14.92 8.82 5.33
CA PRO A 403 -15.24 9.38 4.02
C PRO A 403 -15.46 8.31 2.96
N LEU A 404 -14.62 7.28 2.93
CA LEU A 404 -14.73 6.20 1.95
C LEU A 404 -16.09 5.51 2.00
N VAL A 405 -16.51 5.06 3.19
CA VAL A 405 -17.79 4.37 3.37
C VAL A 405 -18.96 5.30 3.05
N ARG A 406 -18.86 6.59 3.44
CA ARG A 406 -19.87 7.60 3.13
C ARG A 406 -20.04 7.77 1.62
N PHE A 407 -18.95 7.98 0.87
CA PHE A 407 -19.00 8.15 -0.58
C PHE A 407 -19.47 6.88 -1.30
N ALA A 408 -19.04 5.71 -0.84
CA ALA A 408 -19.48 4.43 -1.41
C ALA A 408 -20.99 4.18 -1.24
N SER A 409 -21.62 4.79 -0.22
CA SER A 409 -23.05 4.67 0.06
C SER A 409 -23.92 5.73 -0.63
N ASP A 410 -23.31 6.81 -1.14
CA ASP A 410 -24.01 7.96 -1.71
C ASP A 410 -24.65 7.59 -3.06
N ALA A 411 -25.97 7.71 -3.15
CA ALA A 411 -26.73 7.38 -4.35
C ALA A 411 -26.51 8.38 -5.51
N GLY A 412 -26.20 9.64 -5.21
CA GLY A 412 -25.92 10.64 -6.24
C GLY A 412 -24.54 10.43 -6.87
N LEU A 413 -23.59 9.90 -6.11
CA LEU A 413 -22.23 9.63 -6.59
C LEU A 413 -22.09 8.27 -7.27
N MET A 414 -22.64 7.22 -6.65
CA MET A 414 -22.42 5.83 -7.08
C MET A 414 -23.58 5.26 -7.92
N GLY A 415 -24.70 5.97 -8.02
CA GLY A 415 -25.88 5.53 -8.77
C GLY A 415 -26.34 4.13 -8.37
N ARG A 416 -26.51 3.25 -9.37
CA ARG A 416 -26.88 1.83 -9.16
C ARG A 416 -25.77 1.00 -8.51
N TRP A 417 -24.52 1.43 -8.63
CA TRP A 417 -23.34 0.73 -8.11
C TRP A 417 -23.05 1.02 -6.63
N ARG A 418 -23.88 1.81 -5.94
CA ARG A 418 -23.71 2.10 -4.51
C ARG A 418 -23.59 0.83 -3.66
N VAL A 419 -22.78 0.90 -2.61
CA VAL A 419 -22.64 -0.15 -1.61
C VAL A 419 -23.87 -0.14 -0.70
N ARG A 420 -24.59 -1.26 -0.58
CA ARG A 420 -25.84 -1.38 0.20
C ARG A 420 -25.87 -2.69 0.97
N ARG A 421 -26.72 -2.76 2.00
CA ARG A 421 -27.01 -3.96 2.80
C ARG A 421 -25.78 -4.46 3.56
N ILE A 422 -25.42 -5.73 3.38
CA ILE A 422 -24.40 -6.43 4.18
C ILE A 422 -23.02 -5.76 4.07
N PRO A 423 -22.46 -5.50 2.87
CA PRO A 423 -21.13 -4.89 2.77
C PRO A 423 -21.08 -3.47 3.37
N LEU A 424 -22.18 -2.71 3.31
CA LEU A 424 -22.26 -1.39 3.94
C LEU A 424 -22.25 -1.49 5.47
N GLY A 425 -23.05 -2.41 6.02
CA GLY A 425 -23.09 -2.68 7.46
C GLY A 425 -21.74 -3.15 7.98
N LEU A 426 -21.08 -4.07 7.26
CA LEU A 426 -19.73 -4.55 7.59
C LEU A 426 -18.69 -3.42 7.51
N ALA A 427 -18.75 -2.55 6.51
CA ALA A 427 -17.80 -1.44 6.39
C ALA A 427 -17.95 -0.41 7.52
N TRP A 428 -19.19 -0.09 7.93
CA TRP A 428 -19.43 0.74 9.12
C TRP A 428 -19.03 0.05 10.42
N MET A 429 -19.23 -1.27 10.52
CA MET A 429 -18.73 -2.05 11.66
C MET A 429 -17.20 -1.99 11.74
N CYS A 430 -16.50 -2.15 10.62
CA CYS A 430 -15.04 -1.98 10.56
C CYS A 430 -14.63 -0.59 11.04
N ALA A 431 -15.28 0.47 10.54
CA ALA A 431 -15.02 1.84 10.97
C ALA A 431 -15.25 2.02 12.48
N GLY A 432 -16.32 1.44 13.02
CA GLY A 432 -16.63 1.47 14.45
C GLY A 432 -15.56 0.77 15.29
N ILE A 433 -15.14 -0.44 14.90
CA ILE A 433 -14.08 -1.19 15.58
C ILE A 433 -12.77 -0.38 15.59
N ILE A 434 -12.38 0.18 14.44
CA ILE A 434 -11.15 0.98 14.32
C ILE A 434 -11.23 2.22 15.23
N VAL A 435 -12.37 2.92 15.27
CA VAL A 435 -12.54 4.09 16.15
C VAL A 435 -12.46 3.69 17.62
N VAL A 436 -13.18 2.64 18.04
CA VAL A 436 -13.19 2.18 19.44
C VAL A 436 -11.78 1.78 19.88
N LEU A 437 -11.06 1.03 19.04
CA LEU A 437 -9.70 0.58 19.35
C LEU A 437 -8.71 1.76 19.41
N ASN A 438 -8.82 2.75 18.53
CA ASN A 438 -7.99 3.94 18.61
C ASN A 438 -8.30 4.81 19.85
N VAL A 439 -9.58 4.93 20.22
CA VAL A 439 -9.96 5.62 21.46
C VAL A 439 -9.41 4.90 22.69
N ALA A 440 -9.50 3.57 22.72
CA ALA A 440 -8.93 2.76 23.80
C ALA A 440 -7.40 2.91 23.89
N LEU A 441 -6.72 2.94 22.75
CA LEU A 441 -5.27 3.15 22.69
C LEU A 441 -4.87 4.54 23.18
N LEU A 442 -5.57 5.59 22.74
CA LEU A 442 -5.34 6.95 23.22
C LEU A 442 -5.60 7.07 24.72
N TRP A 443 -6.63 6.40 25.22
CA TRP A 443 -6.93 6.37 26.65
C TRP A 443 -5.78 5.74 27.43
N GLN A 444 -5.31 4.55 27.02
CA GLN A 444 -4.16 3.88 27.65
C GLN A 444 -2.90 4.76 27.62
N LEU A 445 -2.59 5.37 26.48
CA LEU A 445 -1.44 6.27 26.34
C LEU A 445 -1.50 7.47 27.28
N VAL A 446 -2.69 7.99 27.56
CA VAL A 446 -2.88 9.13 28.48
C VAL A 446 -2.86 8.69 29.95
N THR A 447 -3.24 7.45 30.25
CA THR A 447 -3.27 6.92 31.63
C THR A 447 -1.96 6.28 32.10
N ASP A 448 -1.12 5.83 31.16
CA ASP A 448 0.20 5.23 31.45
C ASP A 448 1.34 6.28 31.51
N VAL A 449 1.00 7.57 31.33
CA VAL A 449 1.86 8.76 31.60
C VAL A 449 1.44 9.37 32.93
#